data_AF-A0A3P8TBN0-F1
#
_entry.id   AF-A0A3P8TBN0-F1
#
_cell.length_a   1.000
_cell.length_b   1.000
_cell.length_c   1.000
_cell.angle_alpha   90.00
_cell.angle_beta   90.00
_cell.angle_gamma   90.00
#
_symmetry.space_group_name_H-M   'P 1'
#
loop_
_entity.id
_entity.type
_entity.pdbx_description
1 polymer ?
#
loop_
_entity_poly.entity_id
_entity_poly.type
_entity_poly.pdbx_seq_one_letter_code
_entity_poly.pdbx_strand_id
1 'polypeptide(L)'
;MVRMAAAVVESGEDAFRKMFKFYKKRNPPPDYSAVINFSRGAPSDKIVRADLDSAAVSDVEAARVGLRPVRDWRAFSLQGYPAEMVKKRKNEYFWH
;
A
#
# COMPACT_ATOMS: atom_id res chain seq x y z
N MET A 1 47.75 19.94 -5.38
CA MET A 1 46.62 19.48 -6.21
C MET A 1 46.17 18.14 -5.66
N VAL A 2 45.20 18.13 -4.74
CA VAL A 2 44.75 16.92 -4.03
C VAL A 2 43.36 16.55 -4.53
N ARG A 3 43.35 15.46 -5.31
CA ARG A 3 42.28 14.47 -5.53
C ARG A 3 40.82 14.99 -5.50
N MET A 4 40.29 15.27 -6.70
CA MET A 4 38.85 15.32 -7.02
C MET A 4 38.15 13.95 -6.92
N ALA A 5 38.59 13.06 -6.04
CA ALA A 5 38.03 11.71 -5.89
C ALA A 5 37.04 11.57 -4.71
N ALA A 6 36.88 12.59 -3.88
CA ALA A 6 35.94 12.57 -2.76
C ALA A 6 34.55 13.12 -3.10
N ALA A 7 34.35 13.71 -4.29
CA ALA A 7 33.08 14.30 -4.70
C ALA A 7 32.15 13.33 -5.47
N VAL A 8 32.61 12.10 -5.76
CA VAL A 8 31.85 11.09 -6.52
C VAL A 8 31.20 10.03 -5.59
N VAL A 9 31.02 10.37 -4.31
CA VAL A 9 30.17 9.63 -3.36
C VAL A 9 28.86 10.41 -3.11
N GLU A 10 28.51 11.36 -3.96
CA GLU A 10 27.21 12.04 -3.92
C GLU A 10 26.14 11.15 -4.57
N SER A 11 25.45 10.40 -3.70
CA SER A 11 24.16 9.71 -3.89
C SER A 11 24.13 8.32 -4.51
N GLY A 12 24.79 7.35 -3.87
CA GLY A 12 24.43 5.92 -4.00
C GLY A 12 23.08 5.57 -3.34
N GLU A 13 22.03 6.37 -3.54
CA GLU A 13 20.68 6.07 -3.04
C GLU A 13 19.87 5.40 -4.15
N ASP A 14 19.44 4.16 -3.93
CA ASP A 14 18.49 3.50 -4.80
C ASP A 14 17.11 4.21 -4.77
N ALA A 15 16.29 3.94 -5.78
CA ALA A 15 14.97 4.56 -5.94
C ALA A 15 14.06 4.36 -4.72
N PHE A 16 14.16 3.20 -4.04
CA PHE A 16 13.37 2.92 -2.84
C PHE A 16 13.81 3.80 -1.67
N ARG A 17 15.13 3.91 -1.41
CA ARG A 17 15.68 4.73 -0.34
C ARG A 17 15.34 6.22 -0.52
N LYS A 18 15.38 6.70 -1.76
CA LYS A 18 14.96 8.06 -2.13
C LYS A 18 13.48 8.28 -1.82
N MET A 19 12.62 7.34 -2.20
CA MET A 19 11.17 7.43 -1.96
C MET A 19 10.83 7.36 -0.46
N PHE A 20 11.47 6.46 0.27
CA PHE A 20 11.31 6.33 1.72
C PHE A 20 11.67 7.63 2.44
N LYS A 21 12.81 8.24 2.10
CA LYS A 21 13.24 9.52 2.70
C LYS A 21 12.29 10.66 2.36
N PHE A 22 11.78 10.71 1.13
CA PHE A 22 10.79 11.71 0.70
C PHE A 22 9.54 11.66 1.60
N TYR A 23 8.92 10.49 1.74
CA TYR A 23 7.70 10.33 2.55
C TYR A 23 7.94 10.39 4.06
N LYS A 24 9.17 10.14 4.54
CA LYS A 24 9.53 10.28 5.96
C LYS A 24 9.69 11.74 6.41
N LYS A 25 9.95 12.67 5.49
CA LYS A 25 10.16 14.09 5.79
C LYS A 25 8.92 14.69 6.48
N ARG A 26 9.11 15.53 7.49
CA ARG A 26 8.00 16.18 8.21
C ARG A 26 7.86 17.68 7.95
N ASN A 27 8.92 18.34 7.47
CA ASN A 27 8.91 19.77 7.21
C ASN A 27 9.75 20.12 5.95
N PRO A 28 9.14 20.65 4.88
CA PRO A 28 7.69 20.66 4.65
C PRO A 28 7.12 19.23 4.60
N PRO A 29 5.81 19.06 4.90
CA PRO A 29 5.12 17.80 4.66
C PRO A 29 5.27 17.37 3.18
N PRO A 30 5.45 16.07 2.90
CA PRO A 30 5.55 15.57 1.54
C PRO A 30 4.19 15.58 0.85
N ASP A 31 4.20 15.58 -0.47
CA ASP A 31 3.00 15.41 -1.27
C ASP A 31 2.56 13.93 -1.27
N TYR A 32 1.34 13.67 -0.80
CA TYR A 32 0.75 12.34 -0.73
C TYR A 32 -0.16 12.01 -1.93
N SER A 33 -0.21 12.85 -2.97
CA SER A 33 -1.05 12.66 -4.15
C SER A 33 -0.81 11.32 -4.86
N ALA A 34 0.44 10.83 -4.87
CA ALA A 34 0.84 9.55 -5.45
C ALA A 34 0.65 8.34 -4.51
N VAL A 35 0.28 8.55 -3.23
CA VAL A 35 0.00 7.46 -2.29
C VAL A 35 -1.37 6.88 -2.59
N ILE A 36 -1.40 5.59 -2.90
CA ILE A 36 -2.64 4.87 -3.21
C ILE A 36 -3.58 4.91 -2.01
N ASN A 37 -4.80 5.38 -2.26
CA ASN A 37 -5.88 5.37 -1.27
C ASN A 37 -7.00 4.40 -1.67
N PHE A 38 -6.88 3.15 -1.20
CA PHE A 38 -7.88 2.10 -1.42
C PHE A 38 -9.28 2.44 -0.87
N SER A 39 -9.40 3.43 0.02
CA SER A 39 -10.70 3.82 0.57
C SER A 39 -11.55 4.67 -0.36
N ARG A 40 -10.90 5.54 -1.16
CA ARG A 40 -11.54 6.50 -2.05
C ARG A 40 -11.82 5.94 -3.44
N GLY A 41 -11.39 4.69 -3.70
CA GLY A 41 -11.63 4.02 -4.98
C GLY A 41 -10.95 4.71 -6.15
N ALA A 42 -9.87 5.47 -5.90
CA ALA A 42 -9.15 6.16 -6.96
C ALA A 42 -8.62 5.11 -7.96
N PRO A 43 -8.96 5.24 -9.25
CA PRO A 43 -8.42 4.36 -10.27
C PRO A 43 -6.98 4.78 -10.51
N SER A 44 -6.04 4.12 -9.83
CA SER A 44 -4.75 3.92 -10.48
C SER A 44 -4.95 2.77 -11.44
N ASP A 45 -4.49 2.91 -12.68
CA ASP A 45 -4.55 1.85 -13.70
C ASP A 45 -3.90 0.53 -13.23
N LYS A 46 -3.10 0.61 -12.15
CA LYS A 46 -2.42 -0.51 -11.52
C LYS A 46 -3.26 -1.23 -10.45
N ILE A 47 -4.41 -0.70 -10.04
CA ILE A 47 -5.26 -1.32 -9.01
C ILE A 47 -6.32 -2.17 -9.68
N VAL A 48 -6.29 -3.47 -9.41
CA VAL A 48 -7.27 -4.44 -9.89
C VAL A 48 -8.14 -4.86 -8.71
N ARG A 49 -9.47 -4.91 -8.89
CA ARG A 49 -10.36 -5.49 -7.87
C ARG A 49 -10.21 -7.00 -7.87
N ALA A 50 -10.02 -7.57 -6.69
CA ALA A 50 -10.00 -9.01 -6.51
C ALA A 50 -11.38 -9.47 -6.02
N ASP A 51 -11.99 -10.40 -6.76
CA ASP A 51 -13.24 -11.00 -6.36
C ASP A 51 -12.98 -11.99 -5.21
N LEU A 52 -13.77 -11.85 -4.15
CA LEU A 52 -13.72 -12.74 -3.00
C LEU A 52 -14.91 -13.68 -3.06
N ASP A 53 -14.67 -14.95 -2.74
CA ASP A 53 -15.77 -15.89 -2.51
C ASP A 53 -16.48 -15.52 -1.20
N SER A 54 -17.72 -15.04 -1.33
CA SER A 54 -18.55 -14.65 -0.19
C SER A 54 -18.94 -15.82 0.73
N ALA A 55 -18.85 -17.05 0.23
CA ALA A 55 -19.17 -18.27 0.97
C ALA A 55 -17.96 -18.90 1.67
N ALA A 56 -16.74 -18.42 1.40
CA ALA A 56 -15.51 -18.99 1.96
C ALA A 56 -15.41 -18.86 3.49
N VAL A 57 -16.12 -17.91 4.08
CA VAL A 57 -16.22 -17.73 5.54
C VAL A 57 -17.66 -17.39 5.90
N SER A 58 -18.23 -18.10 6.88
CA SER A 58 -19.58 -17.80 7.34
C SER A 58 -19.65 -16.48 8.10
N ASP A 59 -20.81 -15.82 8.09
CA ASP A 59 -21.03 -14.57 8.83
C ASP A 59 -20.77 -14.74 10.34
N VAL A 60 -21.08 -15.93 10.88
CA VAL A 60 -20.86 -16.26 12.30
C VAL A 60 -19.37 -16.33 12.62
N GLU A 61 -18.56 -16.98 11.77
CA GLU A 61 -17.12 -17.06 11.94
C GLU A 61 -16.45 -15.69 11.80
N ALA A 62 -16.90 -14.88 10.84
CA ALA A 62 -16.43 -13.51 10.69
C ALA A 62 -16.75 -12.68 11.95
N ALA A 63 -17.99 -12.77 12.46
CA ALA A 63 -18.42 -12.02 13.65
C ALA A 63 -17.66 -12.43 14.92
N ARG A 64 -17.29 -13.71 15.09
CA ARG A 64 -16.52 -14.20 16.25
C ARG A 64 -15.18 -13.51 16.44
N VAL A 65 -14.58 -13.00 15.35
CA VAL A 65 -13.32 -12.24 15.38
C VAL A 65 -13.53 -10.74 15.09
N GLY A 66 -14.78 -10.27 15.18
CA GLY A 66 -15.15 -8.87 14.95
C GLY A 66 -15.03 -8.39 13.50
N LEU A 67 -14.96 -9.30 12.52
CA LEU A 67 -15.00 -8.96 11.10
C LEU A 67 -16.44 -8.79 10.62
N ARG A 68 -16.62 -7.99 9.56
CA ARG A 68 -17.87 -7.94 8.79
C ARG A 68 -18.01 -9.19 7.91
N PRO A 69 -19.23 -9.53 7.44
CA PRO A 69 -19.43 -10.52 6.37
C PRO A 69 -18.52 -10.31 5.17
N VAL A 70 -18.08 -11.39 4.51
CA VAL A 70 -17.17 -11.32 3.35
C VAL A 70 -17.76 -10.50 2.20
N ARG A 71 -19.08 -10.59 1.99
CA ARG A 71 -19.82 -9.78 1.00
C ARG A 71 -19.67 -8.26 1.17
N ASP A 72 -19.29 -7.79 2.36
CA ASP A 72 -19.04 -6.37 2.64
C ASP A 72 -17.58 -5.95 2.43
N TRP A 73 -16.70 -6.91 2.14
CA TRP A 73 -15.28 -6.64 1.96
C TRP A 73 -15.00 -6.09 0.57
N ARG A 74 -13.89 -5.36 0.49
CA ARG A 74 -13.29 -4.97 -0.78
C ARG A 74 -11.85 -5.44 -0.76
N ALA A 75 -11.47 -6.25 -1.75
CA ALA A 75 -10.11 -6.69 -1.97
C ALA A 75 -9.58 -6.06 -3.26
N PHE A 76 -8.29 -5.70 -3.21
CA PHE A 76 -7.59 -5.09 -4.32
C PHE A 76 -6.21 -5.72 -4.43
N SER A 77 -5.72 -5.84 -5.66
CA SER A 77 -4.36 -6.25 -6.00
C SER A 77 -3.67 -5.17 -6.82
N LEU A 78 -2.34 -5.18 -6.82
CA LEU A 78 -1.53 -4.29 -7.65
C LEU A 78 -0.97 -5.05 -8.85
N GLN A 79 -1.20 -4.52 -10.06
CA GLN A 79 -0.67 -5.09 -11.29
C GLN A 79 0.87 -5.14 -11.22
N GLY A 80 1.44 -6.31 -11.52
CA GLY A 80 2.88 -6.55 -11.40
C GLY A 80 3.36 -6.97 -10.00
N TYR A 81 2.46 -7.05 -9.01
CA TYR A 81 2.76 -7.46 -7.64
C TYR A 81 1.81 -8.60 -7.20
N PRO A 82 2.06 -9.85 -7.64
CA PRO A 82 1.10 -10.95 -7.60
C PRO A 82 0.79 -11.57 -6.22
N ALA A 83 1.06 -10.90 -5.09
CA ALA A 83 0.81 -11.48 -3.75
C ALA A 83 0.23 -10.51 -2.70
N GLU A 84 -0.02 -9.24 -3.03
CA GLU A 84 -0.49 -8.27 -2.04
C GLU A 84 -2.01 -8.05 -2.14
N MET A 85 -2.77 -8.80 -1.33
CA MET A 85 -4.20 -8.55 -1.15
C MET A 85 -4.43 -7.52 -0.06
N VAL A 86 -4.89 -6.32 -0.44
CA VAL A 86 -5.33 -5.31 0.54
C VAL A 86 -6.79 -5.56 0.89
N LYS A 87 -7.05 -5.97 2.13
CA LYS A 87 -8.40 -6.19 2.65
C LYS A 87 -8.87 -5.00 3.47
N LYS A 88 -9.94 -4.34 3.03
CA LYS A 88 -10.56 -3.21 3.73
C LYS A 88 -11.71 -3.66 4.62
N ARG A 89 -11.62 -3.41 5.93
CA ARG A 89 -12.79 -3.27 6.83
C ARG A 89 -13.28 -1.82 6.66
N LYS A 90 -14.60 -1.52 6.65
CA LYS A 90 -15.03 -0.11 6.74
C LYS A 90 -14.40 0.46 8.04
N ASN A 91 -13.45 1.38 7.87
CA ASN A 91 -12.63 2.10 8.86
C ASN A 91 -11.25 1.55 9.32
N GLU A 92 -10.73 0.40 8.85
CA GLU A 92 -9.39 -0.08 9.27
C GLU A 92 -8.69 -0.98 8.22
N TYR A 93 -7.35 -0.91 8.16
CA TYR A 93 -6.46 -1.69 7.27
C TYR A 93 -5.67 -2.73 8.08
N PHE A 94 -5.51 -3.94 7.55
CA PHE A 94 -4.67 -5.00 8.13
C PHE A 94 -3.62 -5.48 7.12
N TRP A 95 -2.40 -5.77 7.61
CA TRP A 95 -1.31 -6.45 6.90
C TRP A 95 -1.06 -7.80 7.61
N HIS A 96 -0.84 -8.87 6.84
CA HIS A 96 -0.31 -10.14 7.33
C HIS A 96 1.01 -10.44 6.62
#